data_AF-A0A923DIC2-F1
#
_entry.id   AF-A0A923DIC2-F1
#
_cell.length_a   1.000
_cell.length_b   1.000
_cell.length_c   1.000
_cell.angle_alpha   90.00
_cell.angle_beta   90.00
_cell.angle_gamma   90.00
#
_symmetry.space_group_name_H-M   'P 1'
#
loop_
_entity.id
_entity.type
_entity.pdbx_description
1 polymer ?
#
loop_
_entity_poly.entity_id
_entity_poly.type
_entity_poly.pdbx_seq_one_letter_code
_entity_poly.pdbx_strand_id
1 'polypeptide(L)' 'MVEYEITTVCAPDRDAVKLLGATFEPGKPGKAEEGRWRPRLKGREEMLNYLKRNERYLYGEEGAFGSEKRKNPA' A
#
# COMPACT_ATOMS: atom_id res chain seq x y z
N MET A 1 7.92 28.79 13.18
CA MET A 1 6.49 28.57 13.51
C MET A 1 5.85 28.05 12.23
N VAL A 2 5.30 26.84 12.23
CA VAL A 2 4.70 26.25 11.01
C VAL A 2 3.29 26.81 10.87
N GLU A 3 2.98 27.41 9.71
CA GLU A 3 1.64 27.88 9.40
C GLU A 3 0.80 26.71 8.91
N TYR A 4 -0.29 26.42 9.62
CA TYR A 4 -1.20 25.34 9.26
C TYR A 4 -2.43 25.92 8.55
N GLU A 5 -2.87 25.25 7.49
CA GLU A 5 -4.15 25.57 6.86
C GLU A 5 -5.29 25.20 7.83
N ILE A 6 -6.12 26.18 8.19
CA ILE A 6 -7.28 25.98 9.06
C ILE A 6 -8.52 26.40 8.28
N THR A 7 -9.46 25.49 8.11
CA THR A 7 -10.76 25.76 7.46
C THR A 7 -11.88 25.72 8.49
N THR A 8 -12.91 26.55 8.33
CA THR A 8 -14.08 26.53 9.22
C THR A 8 -15.23 25.85 8.49
N VAL A 9 -15.78 24.80 9.10
CA VAL A 9 -16.90 24.03 8.55
C VAL A 9 -18.02 23.90 9.58
N CYS A 10 -19.26 23.75 9.11
CA CYS A 10 -20.38 23.40 9.98
C CYS A 10 -20.35 21.90 10.28
N ALA A 11 -20.54 21.53 11.56
CA ALA A 11 -20.65 20.15 11.99
C ALA A 11 -22.07 19.86 12.50
N PRO A 12 -22.56 18.61 12.43
CA PRO A 12 -23.78 18.23 13.12
C PRO A 12 -23.64 18.53 14.61
N ASP A 13 -24.66 19.13 15.22
CA ASP A 13 -24.70 19.52 16.64
C ASP A 13 -23.68 20.59 17.09
N ARG A 14 -22.90 21.18 16.15
CA ARG A 14 -21.98 22.29 16.41
C ARG A 14 -21.95 23.25 15.22
N ASP A 15 -22.42 24.48 15.42
CA ASP A 15 -22.57 25.47 14.35
C ASP A 15 -21.32 25.66 13.48
N ALA A 16 -20.16 25.93 14.09
CA ALA A 16 -18.90 26.15 13.35
C ALA A 16 -17.70 25.56 14.11
N VAL A 17 -16.89 24.76 13.41
CA VAL A 17 -15.68 24.12 13.96
C VAL A 17 -14.48 24.39 13.03
N LYS A 18 -13.32 24.65 13.64
CA LYS A 18 -12.04 24.81 12.93
C LYS A 18 -11.43 23.43 12.67
N LEU A 19 -11.26 23.07 11.40
CA LEU A 19 -10.57 21.87 10.96
C LEU A 19 -9.14 22.20 10.55
N LEU A 20 -8.21 21.37 11.02
CA LEU A 20 -6.83 21.36 10.58
C LEU A 20 -6.75 20.69 9.20
N GLY A 21 -6.09 21.37 8.25
CA GLY A 21 -5.80 20.83 6.93
C GLY A 21 -4.77 19.71 6.94
N ALA A 22 -4.34 19.27 5.76
CA ALA A 22 -3.33 18.24 5.63
C ALA A 22 -2.01 18.71 6.27
N THR A 23 -1.49 17.93 7.23
CA THR A 23 -0.20 18.19 7.87
C THR A 23 0.94 17.39 7.23
N PHE A 24 0.69 16.82 6.06
CA PHE A 24 1.63 15.99 5.32
C PHE A 24 1.75 16.54 3.90
N GLU A 25 2.93 16.37 3.33
CA GLU A 25 3.16 16.69 1.94
C GLU A 25 2.29 15.80 1.04
N PRO A 26 1.62 16.36 0.01
CA PRO A 26 0.87 15.56 -0.93
C PRO A 26 1.79 14.55 -1.60
N GLY A 27 1.39 13.28 -1.59
CA GLY A 27 2.12 12.22 -2.29
C GLY A 27 2.22 12.53 -3.78
N LYS A 28 3.33 12.14 -4.41
CA LYS A 28 3.47 12.19 -5.87
C LYS A 28 3.19 10.79 -6.42
N PRO A 29 1.98 10.47 -6.91
CA PRO A 29 1.74 9.25 -7.68
C PRO A 29 2.37 9.42 -9.07
N GLY A 30 3.70 9.54 -9.11
CA GLY A 30 4.40 10.04 -10.28
C GLY A 30 4.38 9.05 -11.44
N LYS A 31 4.47 7.75 -11.16
CA LYS A 31 4.56 6.73 -12.22
C LYS A 31 3.97 5.40 -11.72
N ALA A 32 2.68 5.18 -11.97
CA ALA A 32 2.07 3.87 -11.76
C ALA A 32 2.84 2.75 -12.50
N GLU A 33 3.48 3.10 -13.64
CA GLU A 33 4.36 2.23 -14.40
C GLU A 33 5.67 1.87 -13.67
N GLU A 34 6.23 2.75 -12.83
CA GLU A 34 7.45 2.45 -12.05
C GLU A 34 7.19 1.36 -11.02
N GLY A 35 5.96 1.26 -10.48
CA GLY A 35 5.56 0.20 -9.56
C GLY A 35 5.30 -1.15 -10.24
N ARG A 36 5.25 -1.21 -11.59
CA ARG A 36 5.01 -2.46 -12.31
C ARG A 36 6.29 -3.28 -12.37
N TRP A 37 6.21 -4.51 -11.88
CA TRP A 37 7.31 -5.48 -11.95
C TRP A 37 7.48 -6.05 -13.37
N ARG A 38 6.37 -6.17 -14.12
CA ARG A 38 6.33 -6.83 -15.42
C ARG A 38 7.30 -6.26 -16.47
N PRO A 39 7.46 -4.93 -16.64
CA PRO A 39 8.42 -4.37 -17.59
C PRO A 39 9.89 -4.60 -17.20
N ARG A 40 10.16 -4.96 -15.94
CA ARG A 40 11.52 -5.21 -15.42
C ARG A 40 12.00 -6.63 -15.69
N LEU A 41 11.11 -7.52 -16.13
CA LEU A 41 11.43 -8.91 -16.47
C LEU A 41 11.54 -9.05 -17.98
N LYS A 42 12.72 -9.46 -18.44
CA LYS A 42 13.11 -9.41 -19.86
C LYS A 42 12.65 -10.63 -20.65
N GLY A 43 12.24 -11.71 -19.98
CA GLY A 43 11.88 -12.95 -20.64
C GLY A 43 10.97 -13.88 -19.83
N ARG A 44 10.43 -14.89 -20.53
CA ARG A 44 9.49 -15.87 -19.96
C ARG A 44 10.06 -16.60 -18.75
N GLU A 45 11.33 -16.96 -18.79
CA GLU A 45 11.99 -17.67 -17.70
C GLU A 45 12.07 -16.83 -16.42
N GLU A 46 12.47 -15.55 -16.53
CA GLU A 46 12.46 -14.61 -15.41
C GLU A 46 11.06 -14.40 -14.84
N MET A 47 10.04 -14.30 -15.70
CA MET A 47 8.64 -14.21 -15.28
C MET A 47 8.19 -15.45 -14.50
N LEU A 48 8.52 -16.65 -14.99
CA LEU A 48 8.20 -17.90 -14.30
C LEU A 48 8.93 -17.99 -12.95
N ASN A 49 10.20 -17.58 -12.89
CA ASN A 49 10.96 -17.54 -11.65
C ASN A 49 10.41 -16.52 -10.65
N TYR A 50 9.96 -15.35 -11.13
CA TYR A 50 9.30 -14.35 -10.31
C TYR A 50 8.01 -14.90 -9.69
N LEU A 51 7.14 -15.53 -10.49
CA LEU A 51 5.88 -16.11 -10.01
C LEU A 51 6.13 -17.23 -8.98
N LYS A 52 7.06 -18.15 -9.25
CA LYS A 52 7.40 -19.23 -8.31
C LYS A 52 7.90 -18.71 -6.96
N ARG A 53 8.65 -17.60 -6.95
CA ARG A 53 9.25 -17.04 -5.74
C ARG A 53 8.33 -16.08 -4.98
N ASN A 54 7.69 -15.15 -5.69
CA ASN A 54 6.94 -14.03 -5.09
C ASN A 54 5.45 -14.33 -4.95
N GLU A 55 4.88 -15.11 -5.86
CA GLU A 55 3.49 -15.56 -5.80
C GLU A 55 3.37 -16.96 -5.16
N ARG A 56 4.34 -17.31 -4.29
CA ARG A 56 4.31 -18.56 -3.52
C ARG A 56 3.02 -18.71 -2.73
N TYR A 57 2.42 -17.58 -2.32
CA TYR A 57 1.14 -17.57 -1.63
C TYR A 57 -0.05 -18.07 -2.46
N LEU A 58 0.03 -17.93 -3.79
CA LEU A 58 -1.03 -18.36 -4.70
C LEU A 58 -0.79 -19.75 -5.30
N TYR A 59 0.48 -20.15 -5.46
CA TYR A 59 0.84 -21.35 -6.23
C TYR A 59 1.76 -22.35 -5.49
N GLY A 60 2.03 -22.14 -4.20
CA GLY A 60 2.83 -23.09 -3.41
C GLY A 60 2.04 -24.34 -3.03
N GLU A 61 2.53 -25.52 -3.40
CA GLU A 61 1.94 -26.81 -2.99
C GLU A 61 1.98 -27.03 -1.47
N GLU A 62 2.95 -26.43 -0.77
CA GLU A 62 3.05 -26.42 0.69
C GLU A 62 2.69 -25.06 1.28
N GLY A 63 1.52 -24.98 1.91
CA GLY A 63 1.27 -24.14 3.08
C GLY A 63 1.59 -22.65 2.90
N ALA A 64 1.00 -22.04 1.89
CA ALA A 64 0.93 -20.59 1.68
C ALA A 64 0.10 -19.87 2.77
N PHE A 65 0.39 -20.12 4.04
CA PHE A 65 -0.10 -19.29 5.14
C PHE A 65 0.86 -18.11 5.27
N GLY A 66 0.32 -16.90 5.47
CA GLY A 66 0.99 -15.60 5.48
C GLY A 66 2.32 -15.52 6.25
N SER A 67 2.86 -14.31 6.44
CA SER A 67 4.19 -14.07 7.06
C SER A 67 4.47 -14.78 8.40
N GLU A 68 3.47 -15.39 9.04
CA GLU A 68 3.64 -16.28 10.18
C GLU A 68 3.23 -17.71 9.84
N LYS A 69 4.22 -18.61 9.73
CA LYS A 69 3.99 -20.00 10.15
C LYS A 69 3.58 -19.93 11.63
N ARG A 70 2.31 -20.23 11.94
CA ARG A 70 1.88 -20.35 13.33
C ARG A 70 2.74 -21.39 14.02
N LYS A 71 3.44 -20.99 15.09
CA LYS A 71 4.26 -21.91 15.89
C LYS A 71 3.42 -22.96 16.64
N ASN A 72 2.13 -22.70 16.84
CA ASN A 72 1.18 -23.67 17.38
C ASN A 72 -0.05 -23.81 16.47
N PRO A 73 -0.34 -25.01 15.94
CA PRO A 73 -1.65 -25.31 15.36
C PRO A 73 -2.72 -25.34 16.46
N ALA A 74 -3.93 -24.87 16.14
CA ALA A 74 -5.09 -24.85 17.05
C ALA A 74 -5.71 -26.24 17.18
#